data_AF-A0A392SP19-F1
#
_entry.id   AF-A0A392SP19-F1
#
_cell.length_a   1.000
_cell.length_b   1.000
_cell.length_c   1.000
_cell.angle_alpha   90.00
_cell.angle_beta   90.00
_cell.angle_gamma   90.00
#
_symmetry.space_group_name_H-M   'P 1'
#
loop_
_entity.id
_entity.type
_entity.pdbx_description
1 polymer ?
#
loop_
_entity_poly.entity_id
_entity_poly.type
_entity_poly.pdbx_seq_one_letter_code
_entity_poly.pdbx_strand_id
1 'polypeptide(L)' 'MVADALSRKSLHMLSLMAKELDLIEEFRDLSLVCEITPESVKLGMLKLTNPFLKEIKECQKRDKKLVEKLVLIDEGKEVD' A
#
# COMPACT_ATOMS: atom_id res chain seq x y z
N MET A 1 -33.61 -9.02 26.18
CA MET A 1 -33.62 -8.48 24.79
C MET A 1 -32.73 -7.26 24.59
N VAL A 2 -32.85 -6.20 25.40
CA VAL A 2 -32.04 -4.97 25.25
C VAL A 2 -30.53 -5.24 25.46
N ALA A 3 -30.17 -5.97 26.52
CA ALA A 3 -28.76 -6.33 26.80
C ALA A 3 -28.10 -7.13 25.66
N ASP A 4 -28.84 -8.04 25.05
CA ASP A 4 -28.40 -8.90 23.96
C ASP A 4 -28.23 -8.12 22.64
N ALA A 5 -29.12 -7.17 22.35
CA ALA A 5 -28.96 -6.25 21.22
C ALA A 5 -27.79 -5.26 21.42
N LEU A 6 -27.60 -4.77 22.64
CA LEU A 6 -26.47 -3.90 22.99
C LEU A 6 -25.14 -4.66 22.88
N SER A 7 -25.09 -5.90 23.37
CA SER A 7 -23.91 -6.76 23.30
C SER A 7 -23.52 -7.06 21.84
N ARG A 8 -24.49 -7.38 20.97
CA ARG A 8 -24.23 -7.52 19.52
C ARG A 8 -23.69 -6.25 18.87
N LYS A 9 -24.23 -5.08 19.21
CA LYS A 9 -23.73 -3.80 18.70
C LYS A 9 -22.30 -3.53 19.14
N SER A 10 -21.98 -3.77 20.42
CA SER A 10 -20.62 -3.65 20.95
C SER A 10 -19.67 -4.62 20.25
N LEU A 11 -20.08 -5.87 20.02
CA LEU A 11 -19.25 -6.89 19.38
C LEU A 11 -18.98 -6.58 17.90
N HIS A 12 -19.99 -6.06 17.18
CA HIS A 12 -19.81 -5.57 15.81
C HIS A 12 -18.83 -4.39 15.75
N MET A 13 -18.93 -3.46 16.70
CA MET A 13 -18.03 -2.31 16.77
C MET A 13 -16.59 -2.73 17.08
N LEU A 14 -16.40 -3.66 18.02
CA LEU A 14 -15.10 -4.26 18.33
C LEU A 14 -14.48 -4.96 17.11
N SER A 15 -15.30 -5.66 16.32
CA SER A 15 -14.82 -6.31 15.08
C SER A 15 -14.40 -5.31 14.00
N LEU A 16 -15.09 -4.17 13.88
CA LEU A 16 -14.70 -3.10 12.96
C LEU A 16 -13.40 -2.42 13.42
N MET A 17 -13.27 -2.13 14.72
CA MET A 17 -12.07 -1.50 15.28
C MET A 17 -10.83 -2.38 15.14
N ALA A 18 -10.97 -3.70 15.30
CA ALA A 18 -9.85 -4.63 15.07
C ALA A 18 -9.37 -4.59 13.61
N LYS A 19 -10.29 -4.62 12.64
CA LYS A 19 -9.96 -4.53 11.21
C LYS A 19 -9.35 -3.19 10.82
N GLU A 20 -9.79 -2.10 11.46
CA GLU A 20 -9.24 -0.77 11.26
C GLU A 20 -7.81 -0.70 11.79
N LEU A 21 -7.54 -1.31 12.95
CA LEU A 21 -6.20 -1.36 13.53
C LEU A 21 -5.22 -2.19 12.67
N ASP A 22 -5.65 -3.35 12.16
CA ASP A 22 -4.83 -4.19 11.27
C ASP A 22 -4.43 -3.41 10.01
N LEU A 23 -5.38 -2.67 9.42
CA LEU A 23 -5.14 -1.85 8.23
C LEU A 23 -4.17 -0.68 8.53
N ILE A 24 -4.25 -0.09 9.71
CA ILE A 24 -3.33 0.96 10.17
C ILE A 24 -1.90 0.41 10.32
N GLU A 25 -1.74 -0.82 10.81
CA GLU A 25 -0.43 -1.48 10.93
C GLU A 25 0.16 -1.79 9.55
N GLU A 26 -0.64 -2.33 8.61
CA GLU A 26 -0.20 -2.57 7.23
C GLU A 26 0.28 -1.28 6.53
N PHE A 27 -0.37 -0.15 6.80
CA PHE A 27 0.07 1.15 6.26
C PHE A 27 1.30 1.73 6.96
N ARG A 28 1.52 1.43 8.24
CA ARG A 28 2.74 1.81 8.98
C ARG A 28 3.97 1.13 8.39
N ASP A 29 3.84 -0.15 8.05
CA ASP A 29 4.94 -0.93 7.45
C ASP A 29 5.33 -0.41 6.05
N LEU A 30 4.42 0.30 5.38
CA LEU A 30 4.63 0.88 4.05
C LEU A 30 5.41 2.21 4.02
N SER A 31 6.01 2.65 5.15
CA SER A 31 6.70 3.95 5.30
C SER A 31 5.86 5.16 4.87
N LEU A 32 4.54 5.07 5.09
CA LEU A 32 3.60 6.18 4.88
C LEU A 32 3.50 7.02 6.15
N VAL A 33 3.35 8.34 5.99
CA VAL A 33 2.95 9.19 7.13
C VAL A 33 1.48 8.87 7.43
N CYS A 34 1.21 8.29 8.59
CA CYS A 34 -0.13 7.96 9.05
C CYS A 34 -0.51 8.88 10.21
N GLU A 35 -1.50 9.75 9.96
CA GLU A 35 -2.07 10.64 10.98
C GLU A 35 -3.50 10.22 11.28
N ILE A 36 -3.79 10.00 12.56
CA ILE A 36 -5.09 9.56 13.06
C ILE A 36 -5.72 10.71 13.84
N THR A 37 -6.96 11.04 13.49
CA THR A 37 -7.84 11.95 14.24
C THR A 37 -9.12 11.22 14.61
N PRO A 38 -9.88 11.65 15.63
CA PRO A 38 -11.15 11.01 15.99
C PRO A 38 -12.18 10.94 14.86
N GLU A 39 -12.05 11.81 13.85
CA GLU A 39 -13.04 11.97 12.77
C GLU A 39 -12.52 11.50 11.41
N SER A 40 -11.22 11.25 11.27
CA SER A 40 -10.63 10.86 9.98
C SER A 40 -9.26 10.20 10.10
N VAL A 41 -8.91 9.45 9.06
CA VAL A 41 -7.57 8.88 8.84
C VAL A 41 -6.97 9.55 7.62
N LYS A 42 -5.74 10.08 7.75
CA LYS A 42 -4.98 10.65 6.63
C LYS A 42 -3.74 9.81 6.35
N LEU A 43 -3.59 9.40 5.10
CA LEU A 43 -2.46 8.64 4.59
C LEU A 43 -1.61 9.53 3.66
N GLY A 44 -0.36 9.80 4.04
CA GLY A 44 0.61 10.57 3.26
C GLY A 44 1.63 9.69 2.56
N MET A 45 1.81 9.86 1.25
CA MET A 45 2.77 9.12 0.42
C MET A 45 4.17 9.75 0.49
N LEU A 46 5.20 8.97 0.87
CA LEU A 46 6.59 9.40 0.76
C LEU A 46 7.11 9.19 -0.67
N LYS A 47 7.24 10.27 -1.43
CA LYS A 47 7.84 10.23 -2.77
C LYS A 47 9.35 10.51 -2.67
N LEU A 48 10.17 9.46 -2.66
CA LEU A 48 11.62 9.58 -2.77
C LEU A 48 11.99 9.99 -4.21
N THR A 49 12.21 11.29 -4.44
CA THR A 49 12.81 11.78 -5.68
C THR A 49 14.32 11.89 -5.50
N ASN A 50 15.07 10.96 -6.09
CA ASN A 50 16.53 11.05 -6.19
C ASN A 50 16.93 11.26 -7.66
N PRO A 51 17.78 12.26 -7.99
CA PRO A 51 18.34 12.43 -9.34
C PRO A 51 18.94 11.13 -9.90
N PHE A 52 19.54 10.30 -9.05
CA PHE A 52 20.09 8.99 -9.42
C PHE A 52 19.00 8.01 -9.88
N LEU A 53 17.81 8.01 -9.26
CA LEU A 53 16.69 7.17 -9.71
C LEU A 53 16.15 7.63 -11.08
N LYS A 54 16.19 8.94 -11.34
CA LYS A 54 15.86 9.48 -12.67
C LYS A 54 16.89 9.03 -13.70
N GLU A 55 18.17 9.06 -13.35
CA GLU A 55 19.26 8.61 -14.22
C GLU A 55 19.22 7.10 -14.49
N ILE A 56 18.97 6.27 -13.47
CA ILE A 56 18.73 4.83 -13.62
C ILE A 56 17.59 4.59 -14.61
N LYS A 57 16.45 5.29 -14.44
CA LYS A 57 15.30 5.13 -15.34
C LYS A 57 15.64 5.50 -16.79
N GLU A 58 16.43 6.55 -17.01
CA GLU A 58 16.89 6.92 -18.35
C GLU A 58 17.91 5.94 -18.93
N CYS A 59 18.77 5.36 -18.10
CA CYS A 59 19.69 4.30 -18.52
C CYS A 59 18.96 3.00 -18.87
N GLN A 60 17.99 2.58 -18.07
CA GLN A 60 17.18 1.38 -18.31
C GLN A 60 16.38 1.48 -19.62
N LYS A 61 15.82 2.64 -19.94
CA LYS A 61 15.13 2.88 -21.23
C LYS A 61 16.04 2.70 -22.45
N ARG A 62 17.34 2.93 -22.29
CA ARG A 62 18.35 2.81 -23.36
C ARG A 62 18.98 1.42 -23.41
N ASP A 63 18.85 0.63 -22.35
CA ASP A 63 19.37 -0.72 -22.28
C ASP A 63 18.48 -1.66 -23.11
N LYS A 64 19.01 -2.09 -24.27
CA LYS A 64 18.28 -2.94 -25.22
C LYS A 64 17.85 -4.26 -24.59
N LYS A 65 18.69 -4.86 -23.74
CA LYS A 65 18.40 -6.15 -23.11
C LYS A 65 17.26 -6.00 -22.10
N LEU A 66 17.22 -4.90 -21.35
CA LEU A 66 16.11 -4.62 -20.44
C LEU A 66 14.82 -4.31 -21.19
N VAL A 67 14.87 -3.58 -22.30
CA VAL A 67 13.70 -3.31 -23.14
C VAL A 67 13.15 -4.61 -23.74
N GLU A 68 14.01 -5.49 -24.26
CA GLU A 68 13.61 -6.80 -24.78
C GLU A 68 12.97 -7.66 -23.68
N LYS A 69 13.56 -7.70 -22.47
CA LYS A 69 12.98 -8.41 -21.33
C LYS A 69 11.61 -7.84 -20.92
N LEU A 70 11.44 -6.51 -20.94
CA LEU A 70 10.16 -5.86 -20.66
C LEU A 70 9.09 -6.26 -21.69
N VAL A 71 9.44 -6.28 -22.98
CA VAL A 71 8.52 -6.72 -24.05
C VAL A 71 8.11 -8.18 -23.85
N LEU A 72 9.05 -9.06 -23.49
CA LEU A 72 8.74 -10.47 -23.20
C LEU A 72 7.80 -10.63 -22.01
N ILE A 73 7.99 -9.82 -20.96
CA ILE A 73 7.10 -9.79 -19.78
C ILE A 73 5.69 -9.32 -20.18
N ASP A 74 5.59 -8.26 -20.98
CA ASP A 74 4.30 -7.73 -21.47
C ASP A 74 3.57 -8.75 -22.37
N GLU A 75 4.32 -9.61 -23.08
CA GLU A 75 3.80 -10.73 -23.86
C GLU A 75 3.49 -11.98 -23.01
N GLY A 76 3.77 -11.96 -21.70
CA GLY A 76 3.55 -13.08 -20.78
C GLY A 76 4.50 -14.26 -20.98
N LYS A 77 5.66 -14.04 -21.60
CA LYS A 77 6.68 -15.05 -21.85
C LYS A 77 7.70 -15.07 -20.72
N GLU A 78 8.16 -16.25 -20.33
CA GLU A 78 9.23 -16.38 -19.33
C GLU A 78 10.54 -15.76 -19.82
N VAL A 79 11.26 -15.17 -18.87
CA VAL A 79 12.55 -14.53 -19.11
C VAL A 79 13.63 -15.38 -18.42
N ASP A 80 14.44 -16.11 -19.21
CA ASP A 80 15.65 -16.81 -18.72
C ASP A 80 16.71 -15.83 -18.14
#